data_AF-A0A5D0QLI9-F1
#
_entry.id   AF-A0A5D0QLI9-F1
#
_cell.length_a   1.000
_cell.length_b   1.000
_cell.length_c   1.000
_cell.angle_alpha   90.00
_cell.angle_beta   90.00
_cell.angle_gamma   90.00
#
_symmetry.space_group_name_H-M   'P 1'
#
loop_
_entity.id
_entity.type
_entity.pdbx_description
1 polymer ?
#
loop_
_entity_poly.entity_id
_entity_poly.type
_entity_poly.pdbx_seq_one_letter_code
_entity_poly.pdbx_strand_id
1 'polypeptide(L)' 'MKSEINKLSKVRNKIIERAEKRDALALKRSDDWYDSPKGKKHEASTGKLADVAEKLSEAINELKTYTTEL' A
#
# COMPACT_ATOMS: atom_id res chain seq x y z
N MET A 1 -22.32 2.30 -6.51
CA MET A 1 -20.91 2.33 -6.95
C MET A 1 -20.05 3.43 -6.35
N LYS A 2 -20.51 4.69 -6.31
CA LYS A 2 -19.71 5.78 -5.70
C LYS A 2 -19.33 5.51 -4.23
N SER A 3 -20.23 4.92 -3.44
CA SER A 3 -19.99 4.53 -2.05
C SER A 3 -18.91 3.45 -1.93
N GLU A 4 -18.95 2.46 -2.80
CA GLU A 4 -18.05 1.30 -2.85
C GLU A 4 -16.63 1.73 -3.27
N ILE A 5 -16.53 2.58 -4.29
CA ILE A 5 -15.26 3.22 -4.70
C ILE A 5 -14.64 4.00 -3.55
N ASN A 6 -15.46 4.71 -2.77
CA ASN A 6 -15.00 5.43 -1.58
C ASN A 6 -14.49 4.48 -0.49
N LYS A 7 -15.14 3.33 -0.27
CA LYS A 7 -14.67 2.30 0.67
C LYS A 7 -13.31 1.75 0.24
N LEU A 8 -13.15 1.39 -1.03
CA LEU A 8 -11.86 0.91 -1.58
C LEU A 8 -10.76 1.97 -1.45
N SER A 9 -11.08 3.23 -1.75
CA SER A 9 -10.13 4.35 -1.60
C SER A 9 -9.65 4.51 -0.16
N LYS A 10 -10.55 4.37 0.82
CA LYS A 10 -10.18 4.38 2.25
C LYS A 10 -9.29 3.20 2.64
N VAL A 11 -9.57 2.00 2.12
CA VAL A 11 -8.73 0.82 2.38
C VAL A 11 -7.34 1.03 1.80
N ARG A 12 -7.24 1.46 0.53
CA ARG A 12 -5.95 1.80 -0.11
C ARG A 12 -5.17 2.82 0.72
N ASN A 13 -5.80 3.91 1.14
CA ASN A 13 -5.11 4.95 1.94
C ASN A 13 -4.56 4.38 3.25
N LYS A 14 -5.32 3.53 3.95
CA LYS A 14 -4.84 2.86 5.17
C LYS A 14 -3.64 1.95 4.93
N ILE A 15 -3.57 1.30 3.76
CA ILE A 15 -2.44 0.46 3.38
C ILE A 15 -1.20 1.33 3.14
N ILE A 16 -1.34 2.44 2.40
CA ILE A 16 -0.28 3.41 2.15
C ILE A 16 0.25 3.98 3.47
N GLU A 17 -0.62 4.49 4.33
CA GLU A 17 -0.22 5.01 5.65
C GLU A 17 0.55 3.97 6.48
N ARG A 18 0.19 2.69 6.37
CA ARG A 18 0.88 1.62 7.08
C ARG A 18 2.23 1.29 6.46
N ALA A 19 2.36 1.34 5.14
CA ALA A 19 3.64 1.20 4.45
C ALA A 19 4.59 2.35 4.81
N GLU A 20 4.14 3.60 4.71
CA GLU A 20 4.92 4.79 5.06
C GLU A 20 5.39 4.77 6.52
N LYS A 21 4.52 4.39 7.46
CA LYS A 21 4.91 4.23 8.88
C LYS A 21 5.99 3.16 9.05
N ARG A 22 5.94 2.07 8.27
CA ARG A 22 6.93 1.00 8.31
C ARG A 22 8.27 1.48 7.74
N ASP A 23 8.25 2.24 6.66
CA ASP A 23 9.48 2.79 6.06
C ASP A 23 10.11 3.84 6.96
N ALA A 24 9.32 4.74 7.53
CA ALA A 24 9.82 5.73 8.50
C ALA A 24 10.49 5.09 9.72
N LEU A 25 10.03 3.91 10.15
CA LEU A 25 10.66 3.14 11.21
C LEU A 25 11.94 2.43 10.75
N ALA A 26 12.00 1.99 9.50
CA ALA A 26 13.18 1.36 8.91
C ALA A 26 14.31 2.37 8.76
N LEU A 27 14.04 3.61 8.34
CA LEU A 27 15.03 4.68 8.18
C LEU A 27 15.88 4.97 9.43
N LYS A 28 15.42 4.54 10.61
CA LYS A 28 16.13 4.71 11.90
C LYS A 28 16.88 3.44 12.35
N ARG A 29 16.91 2.40 11.52
CA ARG A 29 17.57 1.12 11.83
C ARG A 29 19.00 1.12 11.30
N SER A 30 19.83 0.27 11.91
CA SER A 30 21.21 0.05 11.50
C SER A 30 21.31 -0.89 10.29
N ASP A 31 22.44 -0.85 9.59
CA ASP A 31 22.73 -1.73 8.45
C ASP A 31 22.66 -3.22 8.84
N ASP A 32 23.22 -3.59 10.00
CA ASP A 32 23.10 -4.96 10.55
C ASP A 32 21.64 -5.44 10.66
N TRP A 33 20.72 -4.52 10.97
CA TRP A 33 19.30 -4.87 11.04
C TRP A 33 18.72 -5.12 9.65
N TYR A 34 19.10 -4.32 8.64
CA TYR A 34 18.69 -4.52 7.25
C TYR A 34 19.20 -5.85 6.70
N ASP A 35 20.46 -6.19 6.98
CA ASP A 35 21.08 -7.45 6.53
C ASP A 35 20.49 -8.68 7.22
N SER A 36 19.91 -8.50 8.41
CA SER A 36 19.27 -9.57 9.16
C SER A 36 18.03 -10.13 8.44
N PRO A 37 17.62 -11.39 8.73
CA PRO A 37 16.36 -11.94 8.23
C PRO A 37 15.13 -11.08 8.59
N LYS A 38 15.20 -10.32 9.68
CA LYS A 38 14.13 -9.43 10.12
C LYS A 38 14.01 -8.19 9.23
N GLY A 39 15.13 -7.59 8.84
CA GLY A 39 15.17 -6.46 7.90
C GLY A 39 14.61 -6.85 6.53
N LYS A 40 15.15 -7.94 5.96
CA LYS A 40 14.67 -8.50 4.68
C LYS A 40 13.17 -8.84 4.69
N LYS A 41 12.67 -9.44 5.78
CA LYS A 41 11.24 -9.71 5.93
C LYS A 41 10.42 -8.43 6.03
N HIS A 42 10.94 -7.40 6.69
CA HIS A 42 10.27 -6.11 6.80
C HIS A 42 10.14 -5.44 5.43
N GLU A 43 11.22 -5.37 4.66
CA GLU A 43 11.23 -4.83 3.30
C GLU A 43 10.26 -5.58 2.39
N ALA A 44 10.36 -6.91 2.34
CA ALA A 44 9.46 -7.73 1.53
C ALA A 44 7.99 -7.53 1.91
N SER A 45 7.70 -7.34 3.19
CA SER A 45 6.34 -7.10 3.67
C SER A 45 5.85 -5.69 3.35
N THR A 46 6.73 -4.68 3.39
CA THR A 46 6.38 -3.31 3.00
C THR A 46 6.18 -3.20 1.48
N GLY A 47 7.03 -3.85 0.68
CA GLY A 47 6.84 -3.94 -0.77
C GLY A 47 5.48 -4.56 -1.14
N LYS A 48 5.09 -5.66 -0.50
CA LYS A 48 3.76 -6.26 -0.70
C LYS A 48 2.60 -5.32 -0.37
N LEU A 49 2.76 -4.42 0.61
CA LEU A 49 1.73 -3.42 0.92
C LEU A 49 1.65 -2.37 -0.20
N ALA A 50 2.79 -1.94 -0.73
CA ALA A 50 2.84 -1.03 -1.87
C ALA A 50 2.16 -1.66 -3.11
N ASP A 51 2.50 -2.92 -3.44
CA ASP A 51 1.90 -3.65 -4.57
C ASP A 51 0.38 -3.75 -4.45
N VAL A 52 -0.14 -4.03 -3.24
CA VAL A 52 -1.59 -4.11 -3.01
C VAL A 52 -2.25 -2.73 -3.13
N ALA A 53 -1.59 -1.66 -2.67
CA ALA A 53 -2.11 -0.31 -2.81
C ALA A 53 -2.17 0.13 -4.29
N GLU A 54 -1.20 -0.28 -5.11
CA GLU A 54 -1.19 -0.05 -6.55
C GLU A 54 -2.34 -0.77 -7.24
N LYS A 55 -2.49 -2.08 -7.02
CA LYS A 55 -3.61 -2.88 -7.56
C LYS A 55 -4.98 -2.34 -7.17
N LEU A 56 -5.12 -1.85 -5.94
CA LEU A 56 -6.35 -1.17 -5.51
C LEU A 56 -6.57 0.14 -6.25
N SER A 57 -5.52 0.88 -6.57
CA SER A 57 -5.61 2.12 -7.35
C SER A 57 -6.08 1.86 -8.78
N GLU A 58 -5.54 0.82 -9.41
CA GLU A 58 -5.96 0.35 -10.74
C GLU A 58 -7.45 -0.03 -10.73
N ALA A 59 -7.85 -0.91 -9.81
CA ALA A 59 -9.25 -1.33 -9.69
C ALA A 59 -10.20 -0.15 -9.41
N ILE A 60 -9.79 0.81 -8.58
CA ILE A 60 -10.57 2.04 -8.33
C ILE A 60 -10.72 2.86 -9.61
N ASN A 61 -9.68 2.96 -10.42
CA ASN A 61 -9.70 3.72 -11.67
C ASN A 61 -10.60 3.04 -12.70
N GLU A 62 -10.50 1.73 -12.87
CA GLU A 62 -11.38 0.96 -13.75
C GLU A 62 -12.86 1.14 -13.36
N LEU A 63 -13.17 1.03 -12.06
CA LEU A 63 -14.53 1.24 -11.56
C LEU A 63 -15.04 2.66 -11.82
N LYS A 64 -14.18 3.68 -11.69
CA LYS A 64 -14.54 5.08 -11.97
C LYS A 64 -14.85 5.30 -13.44
N THR A 65 -13.99 4.78 -14.34
CA THR A 65 -14.18 4.87 -15.80
C THR A 65 -15.52 4.25 -16.18
N TYR A 66 -15.78 3.00 -15.75
CA TYR A 66 -17.06 2.33 -16.03
C TYR A 66 -18.28 3.12 -15.53
N THR A 67 -18.20 3.76 -14.37
CA THR A 67 -19.31 4.57 -13.84
C THR A 67 -19.46 5.95 -14.46
N THR A 68 -18.48 6.42 -15.22
CA THR A 68 -18.52 7.73 -15.91
C THR A 68 -18.98 7.58 -17.37
N GLU A 69 -18.80 6.39 -17.93
CA GLU A 69 -19.24 6.02 -19.29
C GLU A 69 -20.69 5.51 -19.36
N LEU A 70 -21.38 5.39 -18.22
CA LEU A 70 -22.81 5.10 -18.08
C LEU A 70 -23.61 6.37 -17.78
#